data_AF-A0AAU7MBA0-F1
#
_entry.id   AF-A0AAU7MBA0-F1
#
_cell.length_a   1.000
_cell.length_b   1.000
_cell.length_c   1.000
_cell.angle_alpha   90.00
_cell.angle_beta   90.00
_cell.angle_gamma   90.00
#
_symmetry.space_group_name_H-M   'P 1'
#
loop_
_entity.id
_entity.type
_entity.pdbx_description
1 polymer ?
#
loop_
_entity_poly.entity_id
_entity_poly.type
_entity_poly.pdbx_seq_one_letter_code
_entity_poly.pdbx_strand_id
1 'polypeptide(L)'
;MLSIAASELIQIIRNRLVLVTSLIMPLAVCAFFVGQHETFAAIGSLGYIAAVMMFTVAAFGLYATAVTTLASRRQNLFLKRLRSTAEGDPVILAGLLLPVVVLAVVQVTAILTALAVVAGKPAEVALLVVATLTTLAMMIGLALATAGLTNSPEHAQVTTLPVTLGVIAVATWVGIAGTEDLTWFKRLLPGGAATELTMNAWNGGSP
;
A
#
# COMPACT_ATOMS: atom_id res chain seq x y z
N MET A 1 7.03 -20.64 10.14
CA MET A 1 6.59 -19.56 9.20
C MET A 1 5.26 -19.79 8.46
N LEU A 2 5.14 -20.77 7.56
CA LEU A 2 3.94 -20.90 6.68
C LEU A 2 2.63 -21.21 7.43
N SER A 3 2.70 -21.93 8.55
CA SER A 3 1.55 -22.19 9.41
C SER A 3 0.97 -20.92 10.03
N ILE A 4 1.84 -19.98 10.42
CA ILE A 4 1.45 -18.66 10.94
C ILE A 4 0.75 -17.88 9.84
N ALA A 5 1.36 -17.79 8.65
CA ALA A 5 0.78 -17.10 7.50
C ALA A 5 -0.60 -17.65 7.11
N ALA A 6 -0.77 -18.98 7.09
CA ALA A 6 -2.05 -19.61 6.79
C ALA A 6 -3.13 -19.25 7.84
N SER A 7 -2.78 -19.28 9.13
CA SER A 7 -3.70 -18.91 10.22
C SER A 7 -4.14 -17.44 10.15
N GLU A 8 -3.24 -16.56 9.71
CA GLU A 8 -3.50 -15.13 9.56
C GLU A 8 -4.38 -14.85 8.35
N LEU A 9 -4.12 -15.52 7.22
CA LEU A 9 -4.97 -15.42 6.03
C LEU A 9 -6.42 -15.82 6.33
N ILE A 10 -6.62 -16.90 7.09
CA ILE A 10 -7.96 -17.34 7.53
C ILE A 10 -8.64 -16.26 8.40
N GLN A 11 -7.89 -15.60 9.28
CA GLN A 11 -8.44 -14.56 10.14
C GLN A 11 -8.81 -13.28 9.37
N ILE A 12 -8.02 -12.90 8.37
CA ILE A 12 -8.33 -11.78 7.48
C ILE A 12 -9.63 -12.06 6.71
N ILE A 13 -9.76 -13.25 6.13
CA ILE A 13 -10.97 -13.64 5.37
C ILE A 13 -12.21 -13.70 6.28
N ARG A 14 -12.06 -14.14 7.53
CA ARG A 14 -13.16 -14.17 8.50
C ARG A 14 -13.57 -12.79 8.99
N ASN A 15 -12.66 -11.83 8.99
CA ASN A 15 -12.95 -10.46 9.42
C ASN A 15 -13.50 -9.64 8.25
N ARG A 16 -14.83 -9.68 8.10
CA ARG A 16 -15.56 -8.95 7.04
C ARG A 16 -15.21 -7.47 6.99
N LEU A 17 -15.01 -6.84 8.15
CA LEU A 17 -14.72 -5.41 8.22
C LEU A 17 -13.36 -5.12 7.58
N VAL A 18 -12.32 -5.87 7.97
CA VAL A 18 -10.97 -5.75 7.36
C VAL A 18 -11.04 -6.05 5.87
N LEU A 19 -11.74 -7.12 5.46
CA LEU A 19 -11.85 -7.47 4.04
C LEU A 19 -12.54 -6.37 3.21
N VAL A 20 -13.59 -5.74 3.75
CA VAL A 20 -14.27 -4.63 3.06
C VAL A 20 -13.35 -3.41 2.96
N THR A 21 -12.69 -3.01 4.05
CA THR A 21 -11.90 -1.77 4.08
C THR A 21 -10.55 -1.91 3.39
N SER A 22 -9.93 -3.09 3.41
CA SER A 22 -8.62 -3.34 2.83
C SER A 22 -8.67 -3.83 1.38
N LEU A 23 -9.73 -4.55 0.99
CA LEU A 23 -9.82 -5.17 -0.33
C LEU A 23 -10.89 -4.49 -1.20
N ILE A 24 -12.14 -4.47 -0.74
CA ILE A 24 -13.27 -4.03 -1.56
C ILE A 24 -13.23 -2.53 -1.83
N MET A 25 -13.03 -1.71 -0.79
CA MET A 25 -13.00 -0.26 -0.92
C MET A 25 -11.89 0.22 -1.86
N PRO A 26 -10.62 -0.21 -1.73
CA PRO A 26 -9.57 0.21 -2.66
C PRO A 26 -9.82 -0.28 -4.08
N LEU A 27 -10.37 -1.49 -4.27
CA LEU A 27 -10.74 -1.98 -5.60
C LEU A 27 -11.84 -1.15 -6.25
N ALA A 28 -12.86 -0.75 -5.49
CA ALA A 28 -13.94 0.09 -5.99
C ALA A 28 -13.42 1.46 -6.43
N VAL A 29 -12.55 2.08 -5.63
CA VAL A 29 -11.90 3.36 -5.97
C VAL A 29 -11.04 3.19 -7.22
N CYS A 30 -10.22 2.15 -7.30
CA CYS A 30 -9.37 1.88 -8.47
C CYS A 30 -10.20 1.62 -9.73
N ALA A 31 -11.30 0.87 -9.63
CA ALA A 31 -12.20 0.62 -10.75
C ALA A 31 -12.85 1.92 -11.26
N PHE A 32 -13.20 2.83 -10.35
CA PHE A 32 -13.68 4.16 -10.72
C PHE A 32 -12.62 4.97 -11.47
N PHE A 33 -11.36 4.98 -11.00
CA PHE A 33 -10.26 5.65 -11.70
C PHE A 33 -10.01 5.06 -13.10
N VAL A 34 -10.07 3.74 -13.26
CA VAL A 34 -9.95 3.09 -14.57
C VAL A 34 -11.13 3.44 -15.49
N GLY A 35 -12.35 3.48 -14.96
CA GLY A 35 -13.54 3.86 -15.73
C GLY A 35 -13.50 5.32 -16.20
N GLN A 36 -12.87 6.21 -15.44
CA GLN A 36 -12.76 7.65 -15.73
C GLN A 36 -11.35 8.07 -16.18
N HIS A 37 -10.57 7.12 -16.72
CA HIS A 37 -9.15 7.33 -17.01
C HIS A 37 -8.91 8.49 -17.99
N GLU A 38 -9.76 8.72 -18.99
CA GLU A 38 -9.61 9.84 -19.93
C GLU A 38 -9.66 11.20 -19.23
N THR A 39 -10.62 11.39 -18.32
CA THR A 39 -10.77 12.63 -17.54
C THR A 39 -9.56 12.89 -16.65
N PHE A 40 -9.07 11.85 -15.98
CA PHE A 40 -7.92 11.98 -15.08
C PHE A 40 -6.58 12.09 -15.84
N ALA A 41 -6.48 11.48 -17.01
CA ALA A 41 -5.31 11.60 -17.87
C ALA A 41 -5.15 13.04 -18.38
N ALA A 42 -6.26 13.75 -18.63
CA ALA A 42 -6.24 15.16 -19.03
C ALA A 42 -5.75 16.11 -17.91
N ILE A 43 -5.85 15.71 -16.64
CA ILE A 43 -5.46 16.54 -15.49
C ILE A 43 -3.98 16.35 -15.11
N GLY A 44 -3.48 15.12 -15.17
CA GLY A 44 -2.11 14.81 -14.74
C GLY A 44 -1.34 14.00 -15.78
N SER A 45 -1.67 12.71 -15.88
CA SER A 45 -1.16 11.77 -16.89
C SER A 45 -1.67 10.36 -16.55
N LEU A 46 -1.40 9.37 -17.42
CA LEU A 46 -1.63 7.96 -17.08
C LEU A 46 -0.73 7.49 -15.93
N GLY A 47 0.52 7.97 -15.87
CA GLY A 47 1.42 7.70 -14.76
C GLY A 47 0.92 8.22 -13.41
N TYR A 48 0.24 9.38 -13.41
CA TYR A 48 -0.43 9.91 -12.22
C TYR A 48 -1.53 8.95 -11.72
N ILE A 49 -2.38 8.46 -12.62
CA ILE A 49 -3.45 7.50 -12.29
C ILE A 49 -2.84 6.23 -11.69
N ALA A 50 -1.80 5.68 -12.33
CA ALA A 50 -1.08 4.50 -11.84
C ALA A 50 -0.52 4.71 -10.42
N ALA A 51 0.09 5.87 -10.15
CA ALA A 51 0.61 6.21 -8.84
C ALA A 51 -0.49 6.30 -7.78
N VAL A 52 -1.57 7.05 -8.02
CA VAL A 52 -2.69 7.19 -7.07
C VAL A 52 -3.34 5.85 -6.75
N MET A 53 -3.56 5.00 -7.76
CA MET A 53 -4.13 3.68 -7.56
C MET A 53 -3.20 2.78 -6.74
N MET A 54 -1.89 2.79 -7.02
CA MET A 54 -0.89 2.06 -6.25
C MET A 54 -0.87 2.51 -4.79
N PHE A 55 -0.85 3.82 -4.53
CA PHE A 55 -0.86 4.36 -3.17
C PHE A 55 -2.16 4.07 -2.42
N THR A 56 -3.30 4.10 -3.11
CA THR A 56 -4.59 3.76 -2.51
C THR A 56 -4.58 2.32 -2.01
N VAL A 57 -4.12 1.37 -2.82
CA VAL A 57 -4.00 -0.03 -2.40
C VAL A 57 -2.93 -0.22 -1.33
N ALA A 58 -1.76 0.43 -1.45
CA ALA A 58 -0.70 0.30 -0.47
C ALA A 58 -1.08 0.89 0.91
N ALA A 59 -1.85 1.98 0.93
CA ALA A 59 -2.26 2.64 2.16
C ALA A 59 -3.40 1.91 2.88
N PHE A 60 -4.46 1.53 2.14
CA PHE A 60 -5.60 0.83 2.74
C PHE A 60 -5.41 -0.68 2.81
N GLY A 61 -4.91 -1.30 1.74
CA GLY A 61 -4.77 -2.75 1.63
C GLY A 61 -3.60 -3.30 2.43
N LEU A 62 -2.47 -2.60 2.45
CA LEU A 62 -1.26 -3.03 3.15
C LEU A 62 -1.08 -2.35 4.50
N TYR A 63 -0.91 -1.02 4.53
CA TYR A 63 -0.56 -0.29 5.74
C TYR A 63 -1.64 -0.38 6.83
N ALA A 64 -2.89 0.00 6.52
CA ALA A 64 -3.97 -0.03 7.51
C ALA A 64 -4.24 -1.47 8.02
N THR A 65 -4.22 -2.46 7.13
CA THR A 65 -4.38 -3.88 7.47
C THR A 65 -3.25 -4.38 8.36
N ALA A 66 -2.00 -4.05 8.04
CA ALA A 66 -0.83 -4.46 8.81
C ALA A 66 -0.86 -3.89 10.23
N VAL A 67 -1.15 -2.59 10.38
CA VAL A 67 -1.27 -1.94 11.70
C VAL A 67 -2.40 -2.57 12.52
N THR A 68 -3.57 -2.77 11.91
CA THR A 68 -4.73 -3.39 12.57
C THR A 68 -4.44 -4.82 13.00
N THR A 69 -3.75 -5.60 12.15
CA THR A 69 -3.36 -6.98 12.44
C THR A 69 -2.38 -7.04 13.61
N LEU A 70 -1.33 -6.23 13.57
CA LEU A 70 -0.33 -6.15 14.65
C LEU A 70 -0.95 -5.71 15.98
N ALA A 71 -1.80 -4.67 15.96
CA ALA A 71 -2.53 -4.22 17.15
C ALA A 71 -3.43 -5.33 17.72
N SER A 72 -4.16 -6.05 16.86
CA SER A 72 -5.01 -7.18 17.27
C SER A 72 -4.20 -8.30 17.94
N ARG A 73 -3.06 -8.68 17.37
CA ARG A 73 -2.22 -9.76 17.93
C ARG A 73 -1.55 -9.37 19.23
N ARG A 74 -1.15 -8.11 19.36
CA ARG A 74 -0.61 -7.57 20.60
C ARG A 74 -1.66 -7.58 21.70
N GLN A 75 -2.88 -7.12 21.42
CA GLN A 75 -3.99 -7.10 22.38
C GLN A 75 -4.37 -8.51 22.83
N ASN A 76 -4.42 -9.49 21.92
CA ASN A 76 -4.74 -10.88 22.23
C ASN A 76 -3.57 -11.67 22.85
N LEU A 77 -2.47 -11.00 23.24
CA LEU A 77 -1.24 -11.59 23.76
C LEU A 77 -0.66 -12.71 22.86
N PHE A 78 -1.05 -12.74 21.59
CA PHE A 78 -0.64 -13.77 20.64
C PHE A 78 0.86 -13.70 20.38
N LEU A 79 1.39 -12.48 20.27
CA LEU A 79 2.84 -12.26 20.12
C LEU A 79 3.62 -12.78 21.34
N LYS A 80 3.09 -12.65 22.57
CA LYS A 80 3.74 -13.21 23.77
C LYS A 80 3.76 -14.74 23.74
N ARG A 81 2.67 -15.38 23.29
CA ARG A 81 2.59 -16.84 23.12
C ARG A 81 3.53 -17.36 22.02
N LEU A 82 3.73 -16.57 20.96
CA LEU A 82 4.69 -16.93 19.91
C LEU A 82 6.14 -16.75 20.37
N ARG A 83 6.45 -15.75 21.20
CA ARG A 83 7.81 -15.58 21.77
C ARG A 83 8.24 -16.67 22.75
N SER A 84 7.30 -17.46 23.28
CA SER A 84 7.63 -18.68 24.04
C SER A 84 7.96 -19.89 23.16
N THR A 85 7.95 -19.74 21.83
CA THR A 85 8.40 -20.77 20.89
C THR A 85 9.86 -20.56 20.47
N ALA A 86 10.45 -21.51 19.76
CA ALA A 86 11.83 -21.42 19.27
C ALA A 86 12.01 -20.46 18.06
N GLU A 87 10.94 -19.84 17.57
CA GLU A 87 10.96 -18.95 16.40
C GLU A 87 11.43 -17.54 16.79
N GLY A 88 12.31 -16.93 15.98
CA GLY A 88 12.83 -15.59 16.23
C GLY A 88 11.84 -14.46 15.92
N ASP A 89 12.03 -13.29 16.55
CA ASP A 89 11.16 -12.10 16.38
C ASP A 89 10.96 -11.67 14.91
N PRO A 90 12.00 -11.63 14.04
CA PRO A 90 11.83 -11.27 12.62
C PRO A 90 10.99 -12.29 11.85
N VAL A 91 11.11 -13.57 12.21
CA VAL A 91 10.43 -14.68 11.56
C VAL A 91 8.93 -14.66 11.88
N ILE A 92 8.57 -14.31 13.12
CA ILE A 92 7.19 -14.10 13.55
C ILE A 92 6.55 -12.93 12.80
N LEU A 93 7.23 -11.78 12.74
CA LEU A 93 6.72 -10.60 12.04
C LEU A 93 6.57 -10.85 10.53
N ALA A 94 7.57 -11.49 9.90
CA ALA A 94 7.49 -11.87 8.50
C ALA A 94 6.32 -12.83 8.25
N GLY A 95 6.13 -13.86 9.09
CA GLY A 95 5.01 -14.79 8.97
C GLY A 95 3.64 -14.14 9.13
N LEU A 96 3.54 -13.11 9.99
CA LEU A 96 2.32 -12.35 10.25
C LEU A 96 1.97 -11.40 9.10
N LEU A 97 2.96 -10.71 8.54
CA LEU A 97 2.76 -9.72 7.47
C LEU A 97 2.71 -10.34 6.07
N LEU A 98 3.26 -11.53 5.87
CA LEU A 98 3.33 -12.18 4.57
C LEU A 98 1.97 -12.28 3.85
N PRO A 99 0.85 -12.69 4.49
CA PRO A 99 -0.45 -12.70 3.83
C PRO A 99 -0.90 -11.33 3.35
N VAL A 100 -0.68 -10.29 4.16
CA VAL A 100 -1.07 -8.91 3.83
C VAL A 100 -0.24 -8.38 2.66
N VAL A 101 1.07 -8.65 2.67
CA VAL A 101 1.98 -8.26 1.59
C VAL A 101 1.61 -8.97 0.29
N VAL A 102 1.36 -10.29 0.34
CA VAL A 102 0.96 -11.06 -0.85
C VAL A 102 -0.36 -10.53 -1.43
N LEU A 103 -1.37 -10.27 -0.59
CA LEU A 103 -2.63 -9.69 -1.04
C LEU A 103 -2.44 -8.32 -1.69
N ALA A 104 -1.62 -7.45 -1.10
CA ALA A 104 -1.33 -6.14 -1.65
C ALA A 104 -0.59 -6.23 -2.99
N VAL A 105 0.41 -7.11 -3.12
CA VAL A 105 1.13 -7.35 -4.39
C VAL A 105 0.17 -7.84 -5.48
N VAL A 106 -0.67 -8.83 -5.17
CA VAL A 106 -1.67 -9.35 -6.11
C VAL A 106 -2.64 -8.25 -6.53
N GLN A 107 -3.13 -7.47 -5.57
CA GLN A 107 -4.09 -6.40 -5.82
C GLN A 107 -3.48 -5.31 -6.69
N VAL A 108 -2.30 -4.77 -6.34
CA VAL A 108 -1.57 -3.77 -7.13
C VAL A 108 -1.28 -4.27 -8.55
N THR A 109 -0.80 -5.51 -8.67
CA THR A 109 -0.50 -6.09 -9.99
C THR A 109 -1.76 -6.19 -10.84
N ALA A 110 -2.88 -6.66 -10.27
CA ALA A 110 -4.15 -6.79 -10.98
C ALA A 110 -4.68 -5.43 -11.46
N ILE A 111 -4.66 -4.40 -10.61
CA ILE A 111 -5.16 -3.07 -10.99
C ILE A 111 -4.28 -2.36 -12.02
N LEU A 112 -2.95 -2.49 -11.93
CA LEU A 112 -2.02 -1.90 -12.90
C LEU A 112 -2.12 -2.62 -14.24
N THR A 113 -2.33 -3.94 -14.22
CA THR A 113 -2.60 -4.72 -15.44
C THR A 113 -3.92 -4.30 -16.08
N ALA A 114 -4.98 -4.12 -15.28
CA ALA A 114 -6.26 -3.61 -15.79
C ALA A 114 -6.12 -2.23 -16.42
N LEU A 115 -5.39 -1.31 -15.76
CA LEU A 115 -5.08 0.00 -16.32
C LEU A 115 -4.29 -0.11 -17.64
N ALA A 116 -3.30 -1.02 -17.71
CA ALA A 116 -2.51 -1.22 -18.91
C ALA A 116 -3.32 -1.76 -20.10
N VAL A 117 -4.34 -2.58 -19.83
CA VAL A 117 -5.26 -3.11 -20.84
C VAL A 117 -6.20 -2.03 -21.37
N VAL A 118 -6.67 -1.13 -20.50
CA VAL A 118 -7.67 -0.12 -20.85
C VAL A 118 -7.02 1.14 -21.44
N ALA A 119 -5.94 1.63 -20.83
CA ALA A 119 -5.39 2.95 -21.10
C ALA A 119 -4.00 2.94 -21.76
N GLY A 120 -3.38 1.76 -21.94
CA GLY A 120 -2.08 1.61 -22.59
C GLY A 120 -0.97 1.14 -21.64
N LYS A 121 0.03 0.45 -22.20
CA LYS A 121 1.09 -0.23 -21.43
C LYS A 121 2.09 0.78 -20.86
N PRO A 122 2.65 0.52 -19.67
CA PRO A 122 3.76 1.31 -19.15
C PRO A 122 4.97 1.22 -20.07
N ALA A 123 5.68 2.33 -20.23
CA ALA A 123 6.90 2.40 -21.02
C ALA A 123 8.00 1.47 -20.47
N GLU A 124 8.18 1.44 -19.15
CA GLU A 124 9.24 0.68 -18.47
C GLU A 124 8.68 -0.20 -17.35
N VAL A 125 8.32 -1.44 -17.71
CA VAL A 125 7.76 -2.43 -16.76
C VAL A 125 8.72 -2.73 -15.60
N ALA A 126 10.02 -2.81 -15.88
CA ALA A 126 11.03 -3.09 -14.85
C ALA A 126 11.08 -1.96 -13.80
N LEU A 127 11.01 -0.69 -14.25
CA LEU A 127 10.96 0.46 -13.35
C LEU A 127 9.69 0.46 -12.52
N LEU A 128 8.55 0.09 -13.11
CA LEU A 128 7.27 -0.01 -12.41
C LEU A 128 7.29 -1.05 -11.29
N VAL A 129 7.93 -2.20 -11.54
CA VAL A 129 8.12 -3.25 -10.53
C VAL A 129 8.98 -2.73 -9.37
N VAL A 130 10.10 -2.06 -9.68
CA VAL A 130 10.95 -1.45 -8.65
C VAL A 130 10.17 -0.41 -7.83
N ALA A 131 9.47 0.50 -8.49
CA ALA A 131 8.64 1.53 -7.84
C ALA A 131 7.59 0.90 -6.90
N THR A 132 6.93 -0.17 -7.36
CA THR A 132 5.95 -0.92 -6.57
C THR A 132 6.61 -1.54 -5.34
N LEU A 133 7.70 -2.27 -5.50
CA LEU A 133 8.40 -2.93 -4.39
C LEU A 133 8.92 -1.92 -3.37
N THR A 134 9.50 -0.81 -3.81
CA THR A 134 9.97 0.26 -2.91
C THR A 134 8.81 0.90 -2.15
N THR A 135 7.66 1.10 -2.80
CA THR A 135 6.46 1.65 -2.16
C THR A 135 5.92 0.71 -1.09
N LEU A 136 5.79 -0.58 -1.41
CA LEU A 136 5.32 -1.58 -0.44
C LEU A 136 6.30 -1.71 0.74
N ALA A 137 7.61 -1.72 0.48
CA ALA A 137 8.62 -1.76 1.53
C ALA A 137 8.53 -0.55 2.47
N MET A 138 8.37 0.66 1.91
CA MET A 138 8.15 1.89 2.68
C MET A 138 6.88 1.79 3.55
N MET A 139 5.77 1.30 2.99
CA MET A 139 4.50 1.17 3.71
C MET A 139 4.56 0.10 4.81
N ILE A 140 5.33 -0.98 4.63
CA ILE A 140 5.60 -1.97 5.68
C ILE A 140 6.38 -1.32 6.83
N GLY A 141 7.43 -0.55 6.52
CA GLY A 141 8.20 0.18 7.52
C GLY A 141 7.33 1.16 8.32
N LEU A 142 6.47 1.90 7.62
CA LEU A 142 5.50 2.81 8.23
C LEU A 142 4.49 2.07 9.11
N ALA A 143 3.98 0.92 8.65
CA ALA A 143 3.06 0.10 9.43
C ALA A 143 3.69 -0.43 10.72
N LEU A 144 4.94 -0.91 10.64
CA LEU A 144 5.68 -1.37 11.81
C LEU A 144 5.93 -0.23 12.81
N ALA A 145 6.27 0.96 12.33
CA ALA A 145 6.47 2.14 13.17
C ALA A 145 5.16 2.56 13.87
N THR A 146 4.03 2.63 13.14
CA THR A 146 2.73 3.03 13.71
C THR A 146 2.14 1.97 14.63
N ALA A 147 2.31 0.69 14.32
CA ALA A 147 1.75 -0.42 15.10
C ALA A 147 2.24 -0.45 16.57
N GLY A 148 3.40 0.13 16.86
CA GLY A 148 3.89 0.29 18.23
C GLY A 148 3.04 1.25 19.07
N LEU A 149 2.47 2.29 18.45
CA LEU A 149 1.67 3.32 19.10
C LEU A 149 0.19 2.94 19.22
N THR A 150 -0.27 2.02 18.39
CA THR A 150 -1.68 1.60 18.35
C THR A 150 -1.95 0.43 19.32
N ASN A 151 -2.92 0.62 20.22
CA ASN A 151 -3.22 -0.37 21.27
C ASN A 151 -4.34 -1.37 20.91
N SER A 152 -5.26 -1.00 20.02
CA SER A 152 -6.37 -1.86 19.60
C SER A 152 -6.67 -1.76 18.09
N PRO A 153 -7.30 -2.78 17.49
CA PRO A 153 -7.77 -2.75 16.10
C PRO A 153 -8.70 -1.58 15.78
N GLU A 154 -9.54 -1.18 16.73
CA GLU A 154 -10.48 -0.07 16.57
C GLU A 154 -9.72 1.26 16.54
N HIS A 155 -8.73 1.42 17.43
CA HIS A 155 -7.83 2.57 17.40
C HIS A 155 -6.92 2.58 16.17
N ALA A 156 -6.64 1.41 15.57
CA ALA A 156 -5.84 1.33 14.34
C ALA A 156 -6.51 2.09 13.20
N GLN A 157 -7.83 2.04 13.10
CA GLN A 157 -8.54 2.79 12.05
C GLN A 157 -8.36 4.30 12.22
N VAL A 158 -8.51 4.81 13.44
CA VAL A 158 -8.38 6.25 13.71
C VAL A 158 -6.94 6.73 13.53
N THR A 159 -5.95 5.92 13.92
CA THR A 159 -4.52 6.29 13.84
C THR A 159 -3.95 6.15 12.43
N THR A 160 -4.47 5.22 11.62
CA THR A 160 -4.01 5.00 10.24
C THR A 160 -4.61 5.99 9.26
N LEU A 161 -5.85 6.46 9.48
CA LEU A 161 -6.54 7.38 8.58
C LEU A 161 -5.73 8.65 8.24
N PRO A 162 -5.19 9.43 9.20
CA PRO A 162 -4.43 10.64 8.89
C PRO A 162 -3.19 10.35 8.03
N VAL A 163 -2.51 9.24 8.32
CA VAL A 163 -1.30 8.84 7.60
C VAL A 163 -1.65 8.39 6.18
N THR A 164 -2.68 7.56 6.03
CA THR A 164 -3.18 7.11 4.72
C THR A 164 -3.58 8.29 3.85
N LEU A 165 -4.38 9.22 4.39
CA LEU A 165 -4.79 10.43 3.67
C LEU A 165 -3.60 11.32 3.35
N GLY A 166 -2.63 11.46 4.27
CA GLY A 166 -1.41 12.22 4.05
C GLY A 166 -0.56 11.67 2.90
N VAL A 167 -0.32 10.36 2.88
CA VAL A 167 0.46 9.71 1.80
C VAL A 167 -0.25 9.85 0.45
N ILE A 168 -1.57 9.65 0.41
CA ILE A 168 -2.36 9.83 -0.82
C ILE A 168 -2.33 11.30 -1.25
N ALA A 169 -2.48 12.26 -0.33
CA ALA A 169 -2.42 13.67 -0.65
C ALA A 169 -1.05 14.09 -1.21
N VAL A 170 0.05 13.56 -0.64
CA VAL A 170 1.40 13.78 -1.15
C VAL A 170 1.55 13.18 -2.55
N ALA A 171 1.09 11.95 -2.76
CA ALA A 171 1.13 11.31 -4.08
C ALA A 171 0.32 12.09 -5.11
N THR A 172 -0.87 12.57 -4.75
CA THR A 172 -1.70 13.41 -5.62
C THR A 172 -1.03 14.76 -5.91
N TRP A 173 -0.47 15.42 -4.91
CA TRP A 173 0.25 16.67 -5.09
C TRP A 173 1.41 16.51 -6.07
N VAL A 174 2.31 15.55 -5.80
CA VAL A 174 3.47 15.28 -6.65
C VAL A 174 3.04 14.85 -8.04
N GLY A 175 1.96 14.09 -8.13
CA GLY A 175 1.38 13.62 -9.38
C GLY A 175 0.85 14.71 -10.30
N ILE A 176 0.35 15.82 -9.74
CA ILE A 176 -0.22 16.93 -10.49
C ILE A 176 0.79 18.06 -10.69
N ALA A 177 1.50 18.45 -9.64
CA ALA A 177 2.38 19.62 -9.63
C ALA A 177 3.86 19.29 -9.94
N GLY A 178 4.20 18.01 -10.12
CA GLY A 178 5.58 17.56 -10.31
C GLY A 178 6.48 17.80 -9.10
N THR A 179 7.77 17.49 -9.25
CA THR A 179 8.82 17.63 -8.22
C THR A 179 9.73 18.83 -8.45
N GLU A 180 9.49 19.62 -9.50
CA GLU A 180 10.33 20.77 -9.87
C GLU A 180 10.37 21.83 -8.75
N ASP A 181 9.21 22.19 -8.21
CA ASP A 181 9.14 23.04 -7.03
C ASP A 181 9.35 22.24 -5.74
N LEU A 182 10.26 22.67 -4.88
CA LEU A 182 10.54 22.06 -3.57
C LEU A 182 10.99 20.59 -3.66
N THR A 183 11.84 20.27 -4.64
CA THR A 183 12.28 18.90 -4.97
C THR A 183 12.68 18.06 -3.76
N TRP A 184 13.53 18.60 -2.89
CA TRP A 184 13.98 17.89 -1.69
C TRP A 184 12.82 17.60 -0.72
N PHE A 185 11.93 18.56 -0.51
CA PHE A 185 10.80 18.41 0.41
C PHE A 185 9.79 17.40 -0.13
N LYS A 186 9.41 17.50 -1.40
CA LYS A 186 8.49 16.57 -2.05
C LYS A 186 9.07 15.16 -2.11
N ARG A 187 10.37 14.99 -2.38
CA ARG A 187 11.01 13.66 -2.42
C ARG A 187 11.19 13.01 -1.05
N LEU A 188 11.44 13.80 0.00
CA LEU A 188 11.58 13.27 1.36
C LEU A 188 10.25 12.80 1.96
N LEU A 189 9.14 13.39 1.50
CA LEU A 189 7.81 13.02 2.01
C LEU A 189 7.46 11.59 1.61
N PRO A 190 6.86 10.81 2.54
CA PRO A 190 6.39 9.46 2.25
C PRO A 190 5.42 9.48 1.06
N GLY A 191 5.84 8.88 -0.04
CA GLY A 191 5.07 8.78 -1.27
C GLY A 191 5.54 9.67 -2.42
N GLY A 192 6.34 10.71 -2.17
CA GLY A 192 6.73 11.63 -3.24
C GLY A 192 7.71 11.03 -4.25
N ALA A 193 8.87 10.54 -3.80
CA ALA A 193 9.84 9.89 -4.70
C ALA A 193 9.27 8.64 -5.38
N ALA A 194 8.42 7.88 -4.68
CA ALA A 194 7.77 6.70 -5.24
C ALA A 194 6.68 7.05 -6.28
N THR A 195 5.99 8.18 -6.13
CA THR A 195 5.08 8.72 -7.14
C THR A 195 5.84 9.11 -8.40
N GLU A 196 6.93 9.86 -8.24
CA GLU A 196 7.79 10.27 -9.35
C GLU A 196 8.33 9.04 -10.12
N LEU A 197 8.81 8.02 -9.41
CA LEU A 197 9.24 6.75 -10.02
C LEU A 197 8.11 6.05 -10.78
N THR A 198 6.89 6.02 -10.23
CA THR A 198 5.75 5.37 -10.88
C THR A 198 5.31 6.12 -12.14
N MET A 199 5.31 7.45 -12.09
CA MET A 199 5.00 8.29 -13.24
C MET A 199 6.03 8.12 -14.35
N ASN A 200 7.32 8.13 -14.00
CA ASN A 200 8.41 7.94 -14.93
C ASN A 200 8.38 6.54 -15.57
N ALA A 201 8.05 5.50 -14.78
CA ALA A 201 7.88 4.14 -15.29
C ALA A 201 6.78 4.05 -16.35
N TRP A 202 5.69 4.78 -16.14
CA TRP A 202 4.53 4.71 -17.02
C TRP A 202 4.70 5.58 -18.27
N ASN A 203 5.12 6.83 -18.08
CA ASN A 203 5.20 7.83 -19.16
C ASN A 203 6.49 7.72 -19.98
N GLY A 204 7.48 6.96 -19.52
CA GLY A 204 8.76 6.74 -20.22
C GLY A 204 9.79 7.85 -20.05
N GLY A 205 9.58 8.75 -19.08
CA GLY A 205 10.49 9.86 -18.79
C GLY A 205 11.63 9.46 -17.86
N SER A 206 12.86 9.43 -18.38
CA SER A 206 14.03 9.80 -17.59
C SER A 206 14.27 11.30 -17.79
N PRO A 207 14.87 11.98 -16.79
CA PRO A 207 14.49 13.29 -16.24
C PRO A 207 14.20 14.41 -17.24
#